data_AF-A0A0C3GCK7-F1
#
_entry.id   AF-A0A0C3GCK7-F1
#
_cell.length_a   1.000
_cell.length_b   1.000
_cell.length_c   1.000
_cell.angle_alpha   90.00
_cell.angle_beta   90.00
_cell.angle_gamma   90.00
#
_symmetry.space_group_name_H-M   'P 1'
#
loop_
_entity.id
_entity.type
_entity.pdbx_description
1 polymer ?
#
loop_
_entity_poly.entity_id
_entity_poly.type
_entity_poly.pdbx_seq_one_letter_code
_entity_poly.pdbx_strand_id
1 'polypeptide(L)' 'MSYVPANPGSYDPHILSLEYFWVDHQPFLMSRGYRLRPRYDPKWVPSWKRAEGGKKILPLMCEDGRGMLVSPIFSLTLS' A
#
# COMPACT_ATOMS: atom_id res chain seq x y z
N MET A 1 -20.20 2.94 9.74
CA MET A 1 -19.74 4.23 9.20
C MET A 1 -18.97 3.99 7.91
N SER A 2 -19.50 4.35 6.75
CA SER A 2 -18.74 4.41 5.50
C SER A 2 -18.08 5.79 5.42
N TYR A 3 -16.74 5.83 5.36
CA TYR A 3 -16.02 7.08 5.13
C TYR A 3 -16.37 7.63 3.74
N VAL A 4 -16.62 8.93 3.64
CA VAL A 4 -16.87 9.61 2.36
C VAL A 4 -15.51 10.05 1.81
N PRO A 5 -15.02 9.44 0.71
CA PRO A 5 -13.75 9.82 0.13
C PRO A 5 -13.77 11.26 -0.39
N ALA A 6 -12.63 11.96 -0.28
CA ALA A 6 -12.46 13.29 -0.84
C ALA A 6 -12.48 13.28 -2.38
N ASN A 7 -11.98 12.20 -3.01
CA ASN A 7 -11.94 12.04 -4.47
C ASN A 7 -12.51 10.67 -4.89
N PRO A 8 -13.84 10.49 -4.85
CA PRO A 8 -14.48 9.24 -5.26
C PRO A 8 -14.11 8.89 -6.71
N GLY A 9 -13.53 7.70 -6.90
CA GLY A 9 -13.15 7.18 -8.23
C GLY A 9 -11.69 7.41 -8.63
N SER A 10 -10.90 8.16 -7.86
CA SER A 10 -9.47 8.37 -8.14
C SER A 10 -8.56 7.29 -7.54
N TYR A 11 -9.09 6.38 -6.73
CA TYR A 11 -8.28 5.39 -6.01
C TYR A 11 -7.98 4.15 -6.86
N ASP A 12 -6.81 3.55 -6.65
CA ASP A 12 -6.50 2.24 -7.25
C ASP A 12 -7.50 1.17 -6.72
N PRO A 13 -7.95 0.20 -7.56
CA PRO A 13 -8.88 -0.85 -7.16
C PRO A 13 -8.42 -1.73 -6.00
N HIS A 14 -7.13 -1.73 -5.66
CA HIS A 14 -6.56 -2.45 -4.53
C HIS A 14 -6.63 -1.66 -3.21
N ILE A 15 -7.17 -0.45 -3.20
CA ILE A 15 -7.46 0.34 -1.99
C ILE A 15 -8.91 0.09 -1.55
N LEU A 16 -9.10 -0.35 -0.30
CA LEU A 16 -10.42 -0.59 0.27
C LEU A 16 -11.06 0.73 0.73
N SER A 17 -12.38 0.72 0.91
CA SER A 17 -13.13 1.87 1.41
C SER A 17 -12.67 2.35 2.80
N LEU A 18 -12.18 1.43 3.65
CA LEU A 18 -11.60 1.78 4.94
C LEU A 18 -10.24 2.48 4.82
N GLU A 19 -9.57 2.36 3.68
CA GLU A 19 -8.25 2.92 3.43
C GLU A 19 -8.31 4.29 2.78
N TYR A 20 -9.46 4.69 2.20
CA TYR A 20 -9.67 6.02 1.63
C TYR A 20 -9.36 7.13 2.64
N PHE A 21 -9.74 6.95 3.91
CA PHE A 21 -9.40 7.88 4.98
C PHE A 21 -7.87 8.11 5.05
N TRP A 22 -7.10 7.03 5.05
CA TRP A 22 -5.64 7.12 5.16
C TRP A 22 -5.00 7.70 3.91
N VAL A 23 -5.51 7.39 2.72
CA VAL A 23 -5.01 7.95 1.45
C VAL A 23 -5.26 9.45 1.40
N ASP A 24 -6.45 9.90 1.75
CA ASP A 24 -6.81 11.33 1.72
C ASP A 24 -6.01 12.14 2.75
N HIS A 25 -5.68 11.54 3.90
CA HIS A 25 -4.92 12.19 4.96
C HIS A 25 -3.40 12.05 4.81
N GLN A 26 -2.91 11.21 3.89
CA GLN A 26 -1.48 10.97 3.72
C GLN A 26 -0.70 12.26 3.39
N PRO A 27 -1.15 13.16 2.50
CA PRO A 27 -0.43 14.40 2.21
C PRO A 27 -0.31 15.32 3.43
N PHE A 28 -1.35 15.36 4.26
CA PHE A 28 -1.39 16.14 5.49
C PHE A 28 -0.47 15.56 6.57
N LEU A 29 -0.43 14.23 6.71
CA LEU A 29 0.46 13.56 7.65
C LEU A 29 1.92 13.72 7.20
N MET A 30 2.17 13.63 5.90
CA MET A 30 3.49 13.85 5.30
C MET A 30 3.99 15.27 5.50
N SER A 31 3.11 16.29 5.37
CA SER A 31 3.48 17.68 5.66
C SER A 31 3.84 17.91 7.13
N ARG A 32 3.42 17.01 8.03
CA ARG A 32 3.80 17.02 9.46
C ARG A 32 4.98 16.11 9.78
N GLY A 33 5.60 15.48 8.79
CA GLY A 33 6.75 14.57 8.96
C GLY A 33 6.37 13.13 9.32
N TYR A 34 5.07 12.78 9.34
CA TYR A 34 4.64 11.39 9.52
C TYR A 34 4.60 10.68 8.17
N ARG A 35 5.44 9.64 8.03
CA ARG A 35 5.48 8.82 6.82
C ARG A 35 4.69 7.54 7.04
N LEU A 36 3.51 7.49 6.44
CA LEU A 36 2.69 6.28 6.36
C LEU A 36 3.30 5.25 5.40
N ARG A 37 2.76 4.03 5.40
CA ARG A 37 3.15 2.99 4.44
C ARG A 37 2.93 3.49 3.00
N PRO A 38 3.79 3.12 2.03
CA PRO A 38 3.67 3.53 0.63
C PRO A 38 2.29 3.28 0.02
N ARG A 39 1.58 2.27 0.51
CA ARG A 39 0.22 1.92 0.09
C ARG A 39 -0.81 3.04 0.23
N TYR A 40 -0.61 3.96 1.18
CA TYR A 40 -1.51 5.09 1.39
C TYR A 40 -1.12 6.31 0.55
N ASP A 41 -0.07 6.21 -0.27
CA ASP A 41 0.27 7.27 -1.20
C ASP A 41 -0.79 7.32 -2.32
N PRO A 42 -1.35 8.50 -2.65
CA PRO A 42 -2.31 8.63 -3.74
C PRO A 42 -1.75 8.22 -5.11
N LYS A 43 -0.42 8.21 -5.29
CA LYS A 43 0.27 7.74 -6.49
C LYS A 43 0.87 6.34 -6.32
N TRP A 44 0.44 5.59 -5.31
CA TRP A 44 0.96 4.26 -5.05
C TRP A 44 0.69 3.32 -6.23
N VAL A 45 1.75 2.62 -6.64
CA VAL A 45 1.68 1.53 -7.61
C VAL A 45 1.99 0.25 -6.85
N PRO A 46 1.10 -0.77 -6.87
CA PRO A 46 1.33 -2.01 -6.15
C PRO A 46 2.61 -2.71 -6.62
N SER A 47 3.49 -3.09 -5.70
CA SER A 47 4.79 -3.70 -6.02
C SER A 47 4.64 -5.03 -6.75
N TRP A 48 3.56 -5.78 -6.47
CA TRP A 48 3.27 -7.04 -7.17
C TRP A 48 2.85 -6.85 -8.64
N LYS A 49 2.45 -5.65 -9.05
CA LYS A 49 2.22 -5.33 -10.47
C LYS A 49 3.53 -5.09 -11.23
N ARG A 50 4.65 -4.84 -10.54
CA ARG A 50 5.97 -4.57 -11.14
C ARG A 50 6.74 -5.84 -11.52
N ALA A 51 6.11 -7.02 -11.43
CA ALA A 51 6.78 -8.27 -11.82
C ALA A 51 6.90 -8.36 -13.35
N GLU A 52 7.95 -7.76 -13.90
CA GLU A 52 8.36 -7.94 -15.28
C GLU A 52 8.82 -9.40 -15.48
N GLY A 53 8.24 -10.10 -16.46
CA GLY A 53 8.62 -11.49 -16.79
C GLY A 53 7.67 -12.59 -16.28
N GLY A 54 6.40 -12.29 -16.01
CA GLY A 54 5.36 -13.32 -15.80
C GLY A 54 5.39 -14.03 -14.44
N LYS A 55 6.28 -13.64 -13.53
CA LYS A 55 6.29 -14.13 -12.15
C LYS A 55 5.15 -13.47 -11.38
N LYS A 56 4.11 -14.24 -11.01
CA LYS A 56 3.02 -13.73 -10.17
C LYS A 56 3.55 -13.52 -8.74
N ILE A 57 3.97 -12.31 -8.42
CA ILE A 57 4.28 -11.94 -7.04
C ILE A 57 2.94 -11.83 -6.30
N LEU A 58 2.77 -12.61 -5.23
CA LEU A 58 1.56 -12.52 -4.42
C LEU A 58 1.60 -11.22 -3.61
N PRO A 59 0.49 -10.46 -3.54
CA PRO A 59 0.42 -9.26 -2.69
C PRO A 59 0.84 -9.51 -1.25
N LEU A 60 0.63 -10.73 -0.73
CA LEU A 60 0.99 -11.12 0.63
C LEU A 60 2.50 -11.27 0.88
N MET A 61 3.29 -11.31 -0.19
CA MET A 61 4.75 -11.37 -0.17
C MET A 61 5.39 -9.97 -0.26
N CYS A 62 4.60 -8.92 -0.50
CA CYS A 62 5.10 -7.56 -0.64
C CYS A 62 4.92 -6.77 0.66
N GLU A 63 5.88 -5.89 0.97
CA GLU A 63 5.79 -4.97 2.12
C GLU A 63 4.64 -3.97 2.00
N ASP A 64 4.12 -3.73 0.81
CA ASP A 64 2.92 -2.93 0.54
C ASP A 64 1.65 -3.78 0.42
N GLY A 65 1.72 -5.07 0.77
CA GLY A 65 0.62 -6.02 0.80
C GLY A 65 -0.43 -5.79 1.88
N ARG A 66 -1.65 -6.31 1.64
CA ARG A 66 -2.78 -6.32 2.60
C ARG A 66 -2.55 -7.20 3.83
N GLY A 67 -2.02 -8.40 3.60
CA GLY A 67 -1.73 -9.38 4.65
C GLY A 67 -0.26 -9.74 4.55
N MET A 68 0.54 -9.31 5.53
CA MET A 68 1.95 -9.66 5.59
C MET A 68 2.04 -11.16 5.95
N LEU A 69 2.37 -12.02 4.98
CA LEU A 69 2.81 -13.39 5.26
C LEU A 69 4.34 -13.51 5.26
N VAL A 70 5.05 -12.47 4.83
CA VAL A 70 6.49 -12.39 5.05
C VAL A 70 6.74 -12.24 6.54
N SER A 71 7.05 -13.36 7.19
CA SER A 71 7.63 -13.32 8.52
C SER A 71 8.84 -12.37 8.47
N PRO A 72 9.09 -11.55 9.51
CA PRO A 72 10.29 -10.72 9.57
C PRO A 72 11.60 -11.53 9.60
N ILE A 73 11.55 -12.87 9.58
CA ILE A 73 12.70 -13.76 9.68
C ILE A 73 13.41 -13.91 8.32
N PHE A 74 12.78 -13.62 7.18
CA PHE A 74 13.40 -13.82 5.87
C PHE A 74 14.31 -12.67 5.39
N SER A 75 14.45 -11.59 6.16
CA SER A 75 15.37 -10.48 5.79
C SER A 75 16.79 -10.64 6.35
N LEU A 76 17.14 -11.78 6.97
CA LEU A 76 18.47 -12.00 7.57
C LEU A 76 19.17 -13.29 7.13
N THR A 77 19.00 -13.71 5.87
CA THR A 77 19.97 -14.62 5.25
C THR A 77 20.15 -14.28 3.76
N LEU A 78 21.14 -13.47 3.44
CA LEU A 78 22.33 -13.99 2.77
C LEU A 78 23.49 -13.02 2.98
N SER A 79 24.59 -13.58 3.48
CA SER A 79 25.91 -12.98 3.65
C SER A 79 26.62 -12.77 2.31
#